data_AF-A0A1I8F8B8-F1
#
_entry.id   AF-A0A1I8F8B8-F1
#
_cell.length_a   1.000
_cell.length_b   1.000
_cell.length_c   1.000
_cell.angle_alpha   90.00
_cell.angle_beta   90.00
_cell.angle_gamma   90.00
#
_symmetry.space_group_name_H-M   'P 1'
#
loop_
_entity.id
_entity.type
_entity.pdbx_description
1 polymer ?
#
loop_
_entity_poly.entity_id
_entity_poly.type
_entity_poly.pdbx_seq_one_letter_code
_entity_poly.pdbx_strand_id
1 'polypeptide(L)'
;RGAADSSPPHHPGRRSGLAIRRHSQIAVHSFSPKACAGLALLVGDRRYEPPTSALPAAASAARFDQSAHDLPVIDRRRRIPTGRSRRPTVEAEDSLSADYAAGRLDNSDKLTDHVTKQLTPLVEARLALIPTCPGADWRDLPNVEITLSDGSLARRLRYTHGDRGVCPCAIKPRQMRQPGQAAQHADPLVPAAHRRPAQPLGR
;
A
#
# COMPACT_ATOMS: atom_id res chain seq x y z
N ARG A 1 53.33 -41.29 45.17
CA ARG A 1 53.07 -42.49 44.32
C ARG A 1 51.86 -43.18 44.94
N GLY A 2 50.67 -43.27 44.40
CA GLY A 2 50.10 -42.88 43.10
C GLY A 2 48.71 -43.53 43.04
N ALA A 3 47.68 -42.71 42.82
CA ALA A 3 46.34 -42.98 42.30
C ALA A 3 45.58 -44.25 42.76
N ALA A 4 44.57 -44.03 43.62
CA ALA A 4 43.37 -44.87 43.62
C ALA A 4 42.40 -44.31 42.55
N ASP A 5 42.17 -45.11 41.51
CA ASP A 5 41.29 -44.82 40.38
C ASP A 5 39.83 -45.00 40.81
N SER A 6 39.13 -43.89 40.99
CA SER A 6 37.68 -43.84 41.25
C SER A 6 37.02 -43.11 40.09
N SER A 7 36.67 -43.86 39.05
CA SER A 7 35.90 -43.36 37.92
C SER A 7 34.43 -43.11 38.35
N PRO A 8 33.89 -41.88 38.24
CA PRO A 8 32.47 -41.62 38.42
C PRO A 8 31.69 -41.91 37.13
N PRO A 9 30.38 -42.20 37.23
CA PRO A 9 29.58 -42.65 36.09
C PRO A 9 29.37 -41.55 35.04
N HIS A 10 29.43 -41.97 33.78
CA HIS A 10 29.08 -41.18 32.60
C HIS A 10 27.66 -40.60 32.72
N HIS A 11 27.57 -39.29 32.96
CA HIS A 11 26.33 -38.54 32.70
C HIS A 11 26.17 -38.37 31.19
N PRO A 12 25.03 -38.74 30.59
CA PRO A 12 24.76 -38.41 29.20
C PRO A 12 24.70 -36.89 29.08
N GLY A 13 25.61 -36.36 28.24
CA GLY A 13 25.79 -34.94 27.99
C GLY A 13 24.46 -34.25 27.78
N ARG A 14 24.20 -33.26 28.65
CA ARG A 14 23.26 -32.17 28.41
C ARG A 14 23.56 -31.66 27.00
N ARG A 15 22.74 -32.05 26.02
CA ARG A 15 22.68 -31.34 24.75
C ARG A 15 22.18 -29.96 25.11
N SER A 16 23.11 -29.04 25.33
CA SER A 16 22.90 -27.61 25.20
C SER A 16 22.49 -27.40 23.75
N GLY A 17 21.21 -27.68 23.44
CA GLY A 17 20.61 -27.17 22.23
C GLY A 17 20.85 -25.68 22.30
N LEU A 18 21.69 -25.17 21.40
CA LEU A 18 21.70 -23.75 21.11
C LEU A 18 20.24 -23.39 20.86
N ALA A 19 19.61 -22.77 21.86
CA ALA A 19 18.35 -22.12 21.67
C ALA A 19 18.68 -21.04 20.65
N ILE A 20 18.38 -21.31 19.38
CA ILE A 20 18.35 -20.29 18.35
C ILE A 20 17.23 -19.37 18.83
N ARG A 21 17.58 -18.40 19.69
CA ARG A 21 16.74 -17.27 20.04
C ARG A 21 16.63 -16.43 18.76
N ARG A 22 15.81 -16.90 17.82
CA ARG A 22 15.25 -16.05 16.79
C ARG A 22 14.25 -15.17 17.53
N HIS A 23 14.77 -14.12 18.16
CA HIS A 23 13.96 -12.98 18.57
C HIS A 23 13.35 -12.45 17.27
N SER A 24 12.13 -12.89 16.95
CA SER A 24 11.31 -12.25 15.95
C SER A 24 11.22 -10.80 16.36
N GLN A 25 11.66 -9.90 15.48
CA GLN A 25 11.67 -8.48 15.74
C GLN A 25 10.29 -8.05 16.20
N ILE A 26 10.27 -7.63 17.44
CA ILE A 26 9.19 -6.98 18.15
C ILE A 26 8.77 -5.77 17.33
N ALA A 27 7.48 -5.50 17.23
CA ALA A 27 6.97 -4.30 16.59
C ALA A 27 7.76 -3.07 17.06
N VAL A 28 8.32 -2.30 16.13
CA VAL A 28 9.15 -1.11 16.42
C VAL A 28 8.40 0.20 16.23
N HIS A 29 7.24 0.15 15.55
CA HIS A 29 6.36 1.29 15.30
C HIS A 29 4.92 0.94 15.69
N SER A 30 4.17 1.94 16.13
CA SER A 30 2.72 1.80 16.27
C SER A 30 2.05 1.69 14.90
N PHE A 31 0.98 0.90 14.79
CA PHE A 31 0.26 0.70 13.53
C PHE A 31 -1.23 0.45 13.78
N SER A 32 -2.05 0.56 12.72
CA SER A 32 -3.50 0.37 12.80
C SER A 32 -3.85 -1.03 13.36
N PRO A 33 -4.62 -1.12 14.47
CA PRO A 33 -4.99 -2.40 15.07
C PRO A 33 -5.72 -3.32 14.09
N LYS A 34 -6.54 -2.74 13.19
CA LYS A 34 -7.27 -3.49 12.17
C LYS A 34 -6.34 -4.19 11.18
N ALA A 35 -5.20 -3.58 10.84
CA ALA A 35 -4.21 -4.19 9.95
C ALA A 35 -3.34 -5.23 10.67
N CYS A 36 -3.12 -5.07 11.98
CA CYS A 36 -2.40 -6.04 12.80
C CYS A 36 -3.27 -7.20 13.33
N ALA A 37 -4.59 -7.13 13.16
CA ALA A 37 -5.52 -8.13 13.70
C ALA A 37 -5.33 -9.55 13.12
N GLY A 38 -4.72 -9.66 11.92
CA GLY A 38 -4.53 -10.91 11.19
C GLY A 38 -3.14 -11.55 11.34
N LEU A 39 -2.33 -11.12 12.32
CA LEU A 39 -0.96 -11.64 12.47
C LEU A 39 -0.91 -13.03 13.12
N ALA A 40 -1.99 -13.48 13.75
CA ALA A 40 -2.09 -14.84 14.27
C ALA A 40 -2.29 -15.86 13.13
N LEU A 41 -1.52 -16.95 13.16
CA LEU A 41 -1.60 -18.03 12.18
C LEU A 41 -2.52 -19.14 12.73
N LEU A 42 -3.50 -19.58 11.93
CA LEU A 42 -4.28 -20.77 12.22
C LEU A 42 -3.69 -21.97 11.49
N VAL A 43 -3.34 -23.03 12.22
CA VAL A 43 -2.86 -24.31 11.66
C VAL A 43 -3.73 -25.42 12.26
N GLY A 44 -4.63 -25.98 11.44
CA GLY A 44 -5.73 -26.81 11.94
C GLY A 44 -6.63 -26.01 12.90
N ASP A 45 -6.95 -26.59 14.06
CA ASP A 45 -7.74 -25.94 15.11
C ASP A 45 -6.90 -25.13 16.11
N ARG A 46 -5.60 -24.97 15.84
CA ARG A 46 -4.68 -24.26 16.74
C ARG A 46 -4.33 -22.89 16.19
N ARG A 47 -4.54 -21.86 17.02
CA ARG A 47 -4.14 -20.49 16.78
C ARG A 47 -2.75 -20.24 17.38
N TYR A 48 -1.85 -19.74 16.55
CA TYR A 48 -0.47 -19.38 16.90
C TYR A 48 -0.33 -17.87 16.84
N GLU A 49 -0.02 -17.25 17.96
CA GLU A 49 0.21 -15.81 18.02
C GLU A 49 1.71 -15.51 17.89
N PRO A 50 2.09 -14.50 17.11
CA PRO A 50 3.48 -14.09 17.02
C PRO A 50 3.94 -13.52 18.37
N PRO A 51 5.21 -13.73 18.76
CA PRO A 51 5.76 -13.10 19.96
C PRO A 51 5.76 -11.59 19.75
N THR A 52 4.79 -10.91 20.34
CA THR A 52 4.73 -9.45 20.37
C THR A 52 5.15 -9.01 21.76
N SER A 53 6.25 -8.25 21.87
CA SER A 53 6.50 -7.53 23.12
C SER A 53 5.80 -6.18 23.06
N ALA A 54 5.52 -5.61 24.23
CA ALA A 54 4.94 -4.29 24.34
C ALA A 54 5.80 -3.27 23.58
N LEU A 55 5.14 -2.42 22.80
CA LEU A 55 5.78 -1.28 22.16
C LEU A 55 6.26 -0.31 23.25
N PRO A 56 7.46 0.29 23.14
CA PRO A 56 7.83 1.41 24.00
C PRO A 56 6.83 2.55 23.79
N ALA A 57 6.53 3.30 24.85
CA ALA A 57 5.53 4.37 24.84
C ALA A 57 5.76 5.46 23.76
N ALA A 58 6.99 5.55 23.24
CA ALA A 58 7.39 6.49 22.20
C ALA A 58 7.27 5.96 20.76
N ALA A 59 6.82 4.72 20.54
CA ALA A 59 6.72 4.16 19.19
C ALA A 59 5.60 4.85 18.39
N SER A 60 5.99 5.78 17.52
CA SER A 60 5.09 6.47 16.61
C SER A 60 4.88 5.66 15.33
N ALA A 61 3.73 5.84 14.68
CA ALA A 61 3.49 5.31 13.35
C ALA A 61 4.25 6.16 12.31
N ALA A 62 5.00 5.52 11.42
CA ALA A 62 5.52 6.21 10.23
C ALA A 62 4.34 6.71 9.38
N ARG A 63 4.36 8.00 9.05
CA ARG A 63 3.31 8.66 8.28
C ARG A 63 3.80 9.00 6.88
N PHE A 64 2.86 9.16 5.95
CA PHE A 64 3.18 9.45 4.55
C PHE A 64 3.92 10.79 4.36
N ASP A 65 3.57 11.81 5.15
CA ASP A 65 4.26 13.10 5.18
C ASP A 65 5.73 12.97 5.60
N GLN A 66 6.05 12.03 6.49
CA GLN A 66 7.44 11.74 6.84
C GLN A 66 8.23 11.09 5.68
N SER A 67 7.57 10.32 4.82
CA SER A 67 8.26 9.52 3.79
C SER A 67 8.46 10.20 2.44
N ALA A 68 7.65 11.20 2.10
CA ALA A 68 7.57 11.72 0.72
C ALA A 68 7.52 13.26 0.62
N HIS A 69 7.61 13.99 1.73
CA HIS A 69 7.44 15.45 1.73
C HIS A 69 8.62 16.21 1.09
N ASP A 70 9.81 15.63 1.08
CA ASP A 70 11.03 16.22 0.52
C ASP A 70 11.21 15.95 -0.98
N LEU A 71 10.38 15.08 -1.56
CA LEU A 71 10.42 14.73 -2.98
C LEU A 71 9.96 15.92 -3.86
N PRO A 72 10.68 16.19 -4.97
CA PRO A 72 10.30 17.25 -5.89
C PRO A 72 9.03 16.88 -6.67
N VAL A 73 8.29 17.90 -7.10
CA VAL A 73 7.13 17.70 -7.97
C VAL A 73 7.58 17.09 -9.30
N ILE A 74 6.86 16.07 -9.77
CA ILE A 74 7.05 15.50 -11.11
C ILE A 74 6.20 16.32 -12.09
N ASP A 75 6.83 16.84 -13.15
CA ASP A 75 6.09 17.42 -14.27
C ASP A 75 5.38 16.28 -15.01
N ARG A 76 4.05 16.32 -15.03
CA ARG A 76 3.19 15.33 -15.69
C ARG A 76 3.54 15.16 -17.17
N ARG A 77 4.05 16.19 -17.84
CA ARG A 77 4.47 16.16 -19.26
C ARG A 77 5.87 15.58 -19.44
N ARG A 78 6.81 15.94 -18.56
CA ARG A 78 8.23 15.59 -18.71
C ARG A 78 8.62 14.29 -17.99
N ARG A 79 7.81 13.82 -17.04
CA ARG A 79 7.99 12.54 -16.30
C ARG A 79 9.32 12.45 -15.54
N ILE A 80 9.95 13.60 -15.34
CA ILE A 80 11.17 13.78 -14.59
C ILE A 80 10.91 14.85 -13.53
N PRO A 81 11.64 14.80 -12.41
CA PRO A 81 11.59 15.83 -11.39
C PRO A 81 11.75 17.23 -11.97
N THR A 82 10.94 18.21 -11.55
CA THR A 82 11.13 19.62 -11.94
C THR A 82 12.30 20.28 -11.23
N GLY A 83 12.93 19.60 -10.27
CA GLY A 83 14.03 20.10 -9.47
C GLY A 83 14.75 18.99 -8.71
N ARG A 84 15.77 19.35 -7.92
CA ARG A 84 16.46 18.43 -7.01
C ARG A 84 15.62 18.19 -5.76
N SER A 85 15.79 17.03 -5.13
CA SER A 85 15.22 16.75 -3.80
C SER A 85 15.61 17.87 -2.84
N ARG A 86 14.67 18.38 -2.07
CA ARG A 86 15.02 19.28 -0.96
C ARG A 86 15.80 18.44 0.03
N ARG A 87 16.90 18.98 0.57
CA ARG A 87 17.53 18.34 1.73
C ARG A 87 16.45 18.17 2.81
N PRO A 88 16.42 17.05 3.54
CA PRO A 88 15.49 16.85 4.63
C PRO A 88 15.49 18.10 5.51
N THR A 89 14.34 18.80 5.55
CA THR A 89 14.20 20.07 6.29
C THR A 89 13.89 19.84 7.76
N VAL A 90 13.67 18.59 8.11
CA VAL A 90 13.47 18.12 9.46
C VAL A 90 14.81 17.57 9.94
N GLU A 91 15.20 17.98 11.14
CA GLU A 91 16.02 17.21 12.08
C GLU A 91 15.26 15.91 12.44
N ALA A 92 14.80 15.18 11.43
CA ALA A 92 14.04 13.98 11.61
C ALA A 92 15.04 12.87 11.85
N GLU A 93 14.67 12.08 12.83
CA GLU A 93 15.16 10.75 13.15
C GLU A 93 14.88 9.75 11.99
N ASP A 94 14.96 10.22 10.74
CA ASP A 94 14.79 9.42 9.54
C ASP A 94 16.08 8.66 9.28
N SER A 95 15.97 7.34 9.33
CA SER A 95 17.09 6.42 9.12
C SER A 95 17.81 6.68 7.80
N LEU A 96 17.12 7.18 6.77
CA LEU A 96 17.74 7.56 5.50
C LEU A 96 18.71 8.73 5.64
N SER A 97 18.33 9.81 6.34
CA SER A 97 19.24 10.94 6.59
C SER A 97 20.41 10.53 7.48
N ALA A 98 20.14 9.68 8.48
CA ALA A 98 21.18 9.11 9.35
C ALA A 98 22.12 8.16 8.58
N ASP A 99 21.61 7.35 7.65
CA ASP A 99 22.40 6.45 6.81
C ASP A 99 23.22 7.24 5.76
N TYR A 100 22.71 8.36 5.24
CA TYR A 100 23.48 9.34 4.47
C TYR A 100 24.61 9.94 5.31
N ALA A 101 24.30 10.44 6.51
CA ALA A 101 25.31 11.00 7.42
C ALA A 101 26.35 9.96 7.88
N ALA A 102 25.95 8.69 8.01
CA ALA A 102 26.82 7.57 8.35
C ALA A 102 27.58 6.99 7.14
N GLY A 103 27.41 7.54 5.93
CA GLY A 103 28.09 7.09 4.71
C GLY A 103 27.71 5.67 4.26
N ARG A 104 26.53 5.19 4.67
CA ARG A 104 25.99 3.87 4.31
C ARG A 104 25.27 3.87 2.97
N LEU A 105 24.89 5.05 2.49
CA LEU A 105 24.42 5.28 1.13
C LEU A 105 25.55 5.90 0.32
N ASP A 106 25.50 5.74 -1.00
CA ASP A 106 26.38 6.51 -1.86
C ASP A 106 26.11 8.00 -1.62
N ASN A 107 27.15 8.79 -1.38
CA ASN A 107 27.06 10.24 -1.15
C ASN A 107 26.58 11.02 -2.39
N SER A 108 25.85 10.38 -3.30
CA SER A 108 25.19 11.05 -4.39
C SER A 108 23.89 11.64 -3.84
N ASP A 109 23.83 12.98 -3.77
CA ASP A 109 22.59 13.75 -3.54
C ASP A 109 21.61 13.59 -4.74
N LYS A 110 21.61 12.43 -5.41
CA LYS A 110 20.90 12.15 -6.65
C LYS A 110 19.67 11.32 -6.36
N LEU A 111 18.51 11.94 -6.50
CA LEU A 111 17.25 11.24 -6.52
C LEU A 111 17.16 10.35 -7.78
N THR A 112 17.11 9.04 -7.59
CA THR A 112 16.87 8.06 -8.67
C THR A 112 15.43 7.56 -8.63
N ASP A 113 14.95 7.05 -9.77
CA ASP A 113 13.67 6.33 -9.91
C ASP A 113 12.39 7.08 -9.47
N HIS A 114 12.45 8.40 -9.32
CA HIS A 114 11.29 9.26 -9.06
C HIS A 114 10.49 9.51 -10.35
N VAL A 115 9.90 8.43 -10.87
CA VAL A 115 9.15 8.38 -12.13
C VAL A 115 7.79 7.73 -11.89
N THR A 116 6.73 8.26 -12.51
CA THR A 116 5.36 7.72 -12.39
C THR A 116 4.85 7.08 -13.68
N LYS A 117 3.83 6.23 -13.55
CA LYS A 117 3.13 5.63 -14.68
C LYS A 117 2.51 6.70 -15.60
N GLN A 118 2.37 6.34 -16.87
CA GLN A 118 1.61 7.14 -17.82
C GLN A 118 0.12 7.01 -17.60
N LEU A 119 -0.54 8.17 -17.61
CA LEU A 119 -1.96 8.29 -17.43
C LEU A 119 -2.59 8.65 -18.76
N THR A 120 -3.79 8.12 -19.01
CA THR A 120 -4.59 8.58 -20.12
C THR A 120 -5.20 9.95 -19.77
N PRO A 121 -5.54 10.79 -20.75
CA PRO A 121 -6.17 12.09 -20.52
C PRO A 121 -7.38 12.03 -19.57
N LEU A 122 -8.21 10.98 -19.69
CA LEU A 122 -9.35 10.74 -18.79
C LEU A 122 -8.93 10.52 -17.33
N VAL A 123 -7.87 9.72 -17.10
CA VAL A 123 -7.38 9.44 -15.76
C VAL A 123 -6.70 10.67 -15.15
N GLU A 124 -5.95 11.44 -15.95
CA GLU A 124 -5.39 12.72 -15.50
C GLU A 124 -6.47 13.69 -15.04
N ALA A 125 -7.53 13.83 -15.84
CA ALA A 125 -8.65 14.69 -15.50
C ALA A 125 -9.38 14.23 -14.24
N ARG A 126 -9.58 12.91 -14.06
CA ARG A 126 -10.12 12.36 -12.81
C ARG A 126 -9.26 12.73 -11.62
N LEU A 127 -7.95 12.47 -11.66
CA LEU A 127 -7.04 12.78 -10.55
C LEU A 127 -7.00 14.28 -10.24
N ALA A 128 -7.06 15.14 -11.26
CA ALA A 128 -7.08 16.59 -11.08
C ALA A 128 -8.34 17.12 -10.39
N LEU A 129 -9.45 16.37 -10.46
CA LEU A 129 -10.75 16.76 -9.91
C LEU A 129 -11.07 16.10 -8.56
N ILE A 130 -10.23 15.18 -8.06
CA ILE A 130 -10.37 14.65 -6.70
C ILE A 130 -9.98 15.75 -5.70
N PRO A 131 -10.84 16.10 -4.72
CA PRO A 131 -10.49 17.05 -3.68
C PRO A 131 -9.24 16.60 -2.90
N THR A 132 -8.43 17.55 -2.45
CA THR A 132 -7.22 17.25 -1.67
C THR A 132 -7.50 17.03 -0.18
N CYS A 133 -8.76 17.03 0.26
CA CYS A 133 -9.12 16.77 1.65
C CYS A 133 -8.91 15.29 2.01
N PRO A 134 -8.50 14.98 3.26
CA PRO A 134 -8.27 13.60 3.67
C PRO A 134 -9.50 12.71 3.46
N GLY A 135 -9.30 11.56 2.81
CA GLY A 135 -10.36 10.58 2.56
C GLY A 135 -11.18 10.80 1.29
N ALA A 136 -10.90 11.85 0.52
CA ALA A 136 -11.52 12.06 -0.79
C ALA A 136 -11.20 10.91 -1.76
N ASP A 137 -12.19 10.51 -2.56
CA ASP A 137 -12.03 9.47 -3.58
C ASP A 137 -12.89 9.72 -4.83
N TRP A 138 -13.04 8.70 -5.67
CA TRP A 138 -13.78 8.78 -6.93
C TRP A 138 -15.27 9.15 -6.76
N ARG A 139 -15.85 8.99 -5.56
CA ARG A 139 -17.23 9.37 -5.25
C ARG A 139 -17.41 10.89 -5.20
N ASP A 140 -16.31 11.61 -4.99
CA ASP A 140 -16.29 13.07 -4.94
C ASP A 140 -16.09 13.71 -6.32
N LEU A 141 -15.96 12.89 -7.38
CA LEU A 141 -15.84 13.39 -8.74
C LEU A 141 -17.13 14.06 -9.21
N PRO A 142 -17.04 15.24 -9.86
CA PRO A 142 -18.21 15.91 -10.39
C PRO A 142 -18.76 15.17 -11.62
N ASN A 143 -20.09 15.02 -11.69
CA ASN A 143 -20.75 14.47 -12.87
C ASN A 143 -20.96 15.55 -13.95
N VAL A 144 -19.87 16.03 -14.52
CA VAL A 144 -19.83 17.11 -15.52
C VAL A 144 -19.22 16.62 -16.83
N GLU A 145 -19.46 17.38 -17.90
CA GLU A 145 -18.82 17.15 -19.19
C GLU A 145 -17.61 18.09 -19.32
N ILE A 146 -16.46 17.56 -19.75
CA ILE A 146 -15.23 18.34 -19.94
C ILE A 146 -14.48 17.90 -21.20
N THR A 147 -13.72 18.82 -21.80
CA THR A 147 -12.75 18.50 -22.83
C THR A 147 -11.44 18.06 -22.19
N LEU A 148 -10.92 16.91 -22.63
CA LEU A 148 -9.68 16.31 -22.16
C LEU A 148 -8.46 16.91 -22.90
N SER A 149 -7.26 16.62 -22.40
CA SER A 149 -6.01 17.16 -22.95
C SER A 149 -5.70 16.72 -24.38
N ASP A 150 -6.26 15.60 -24.83
CA ASP A 150 -6.18 15.11 -26.21
C ASP A 150 -7.31 15.64 -27.12
N GLY A 151 -8.17 16.53 -26.61
CA GLY A 151 -9.33 17.08 -27.32
C GLY A 151 -10.57 16.19 -27.31
N SER A 152 -10.48 14.96 -26.78
CA SER A 152 -11.66 14.11 -26.59
C SER A 152 -12.57 14.66 -25.47
N LEU A 153 -13.81 14.17 -25.40
CA LEU A 153 -14.81 14.69 -24.47
C LEU A 153 -15.16 13.61 -23.43
N ALA A 154 -14.91 13.89 -22.15
CA ALA A 154 -15.43 13.08 -21.06
C ALA A 154 -16.88 13.50 -20.80
N ARG A 155 -17.84 12.61 -21.08
CA ARG A 155 -19.27 12.93 -21.03
C ARG A 155 -19.83 12.75 -19.62
N ARG A 156 -20.98 13.37 -19.37
CA ARG A 156 -21.73 13.15 -18.13
C ARG A 156 -22.20 11.69 -18.02
N LEU A 157 -21.96 11.05 -16.87
CA LEU A 157 -22.49 9.73 -16.55
C LEU A 157 -24.02 9.80 -16.47
N ARG A 158 -24.69 8.93 -17.22
CA ARG A 158 -26.15 8.86 -17.27
C ARG A 158 -26.67 7.74 -16.39
N TYR A 159 -27.50 8.10 -15.42
CA TYR A 159 -28.25 7.14 -14.62
C TYR A 159 -29.56 6.82 -15.34
N THR A 160 -29.71 5.57 -15.75
CA THR A 160 -30.80 5.12 -16.63
C THR A 160 -31.69 4.06 -16.00
N HIS A 161 -31.37 3.61 -14.78
CA HIS A 161 -32.06 2.48 -14.14
C HIS A 161 -32.28 2.74 -12.64
N GLY A 162 -33.52 3.00 -12.22
CA GLY A 162 -33.84 3.37 -10.84
C GLY A 162 -33.09 4.63 -10.37
N ASP A 163 -32.99 4.82 -9.05
CA ASP A 163 -32.48 6.09 -8.48
C ASP A 163 -31.00 6.36 -8.79
N ARG A 164 -30.15 5.32 -8.88
CA ARG A 164 -28.68 5.45 -9.05
C ARG A 164 -28.06 4.38 -9.94
N GLY A 165 -28.85 3.69 -10.75
CA GLY A 165 -28.35 2.60 -11.59
C GLY A 165 -27.83 3.07 -12.95
N VAL A 166 -26.63 2.59 -13.31
CA VAL A 166 -25.98 2.83 -14.61
C VAL A 166 -26.09 1.64 -15.57
N CYS A 167 -26.76 0.57 -15.13
CA CYS A 167 -26.87 -0.71 -15.84
C CYS A 167 -28.22 -1.37 -15.51
N PRO A 168 -28.84 -2.11 -16.46
CA PRO A 168 -30.06 -2.88 -16.22
C PRO A 168 -29.98 -3.84 -15.03
N CYS A 169 -28.78 -4.29 -14.65
CA CYS A 169 -28.61 -5.14 -13.48
C CYS A 169 -28.99 -4.44 -12.16
N ALA A 170 -29.04 -3.11 -12.12
CA ALA A 170 -29.36 -2.36 -10.90
C ALA A 170 -30.78 -2.66 -10.40
N ILE A 171 -31.74 -2.85 -11.32
CA ILE A 171 -33.15 -3.11 -11.01
C ILE A 171 -33.50 -4.60 -10.97
N LYS A 172 -32.61 -5.47 -11.46
CA LYS A 172 -32.84 -6.93 -11.46
C LYS A 172 -32.45 -7.56 -10.12
N PRO A 173 -33.24 -8.53 -9.60
CA PRO A 173 -32.83 -9.32 -8.45
C PRO A 173 -31.52 -10.06 -8.78
N ARG A 174 -30.66 -10.22 -7.76
CA ARG A 174 -29.27 -10.70 -7.93
C ARG A 174 -29.16 -11.99 -8.74
N GLN A 175 -30.13 -12.88 -8.59
CA GLN A 175 -30.21 -14.19 -9.24
C GLN A 175 -30.48 -14.12 -10.76
N MET A 176 -31.03 -13.00 -11.25
CA MET A 176 -31.39 -12.81 -12.67
C MET A 176 -30.41 -11.90 -13.43
N ARG A 177 -29.28 -11.54 -12.81
CA ARG A 177 -28.28 -10.65 -13.42
C ARG A 177 -27.36 -11.47 -14.33
N GLN A 178 -27.46 -11.28 -15.64
CA GLN A 178 -26.49 -11.83 -16.58
C GLN A 178 -25.20 -10.96 -16.63
N PRO A 179 -24.00 -11.56 -16.62
CA PRO A 179 -22.76 -10.83 -16.86
C PRO A 179 -22.70 -10.41 -18.34
N GLY A 180 -22.56 -9.10 -18.61
CA GLY A 180 -22.31 -8.61 -19.98
C GLY A 180 -23.22 -7.48 -20.47
N GLN A 181 -24.33 -7.16 -19.79
CA GLN A 181 -25.17 -6.01 -20.16
C GLN A 181 -24.64 -4.70 -19.53
N ALA A 182 -23.36 -4.38 -19.73
CA ALA A 182 -22.86 -3.07 -19.39
C ALA A 182 -23.43 -2.07 -20.41
N ALA A 183 -24.14 -1.04 -19.93
CA ALA A 183 -24.40 0.11 -20.78
C ALA A 183 -23.04 0.70 -21.16
N GLN A 184 -22.78 0.82 -22.46
CA GLN A 184 -21.59 1.50 -22.96
C GLN A 184 -21.76 2.98 -22.65
N HIS A 185 -21.10 3.46 -21.60
CA HIS A 185 -21.02 4.88 -21.31
C HIS A 185 -19.77 5.42 -21.99
N ALA A 186 -19.91 6.52 -22.71
CA ALA A 186 -18.80 7.23 -23.33
C ALA A 186 -17.93 7.88 -22.24
N ASP A 187 -16.96 7.11 -21.76
CA ASP A 187 -15.84 7.51 -20.89
C ASP A 187 -16.12 8.66 -19.91
N PRO A 188 -17.07 8.48 -18.97
CA PRO A 188 -17.43 9.51 -18.03
C PRO A 188 -16.36 9.72 -16.96
N LEU A 189 -16.28 10.93 -16.38
CA LEU A 189 -15.41 11.22 -15.23
C LEU A 189 -15.72 10.29 -14.06
N VAL A 190 -16.99 10.23 -13.64
CA VAL A 190 -17.45 9.28 -12.62
C VAL A 190 -17.41 7.87 -13.22
N PRO A 191 -16.58 6.95 -12.72
CA PRO A 191 -16.47 5.62 -13.29
C PRO A 191 -17.81 4.88 -13.22
N ALA A 192 -18.31 4.44 -14.38
CA ALA A 192 -19.39 3.47 -14.41
C ALA A 192 -18.85 2.15 -13.85
N ALA A 193 -19.45 1.61 -12.79
CA ALA A 193 -19.01 0.35 -12.21
C ALA A 193 -19.18 -0.80 -13.22
N HIS A 194 -18.14 -1.08 -14.00
CA HIS A 194 -18.07 -2.26 -14.83
C HIS A 194 -17.67 -3.45 -13.95
N ARG A 195 -18.60 -4.39 -13.74
CA ARG A 195 -18.16 -5.75 -13.39
C ARG A 195 -17.37 -6.25 -14.59
N ARG A 196 -16.03 -6.33 -14.46
CA ARG A 196 -15.23 -7.10 -15.41
C ARG A 196 -15.86 -8.50 -15.50
N PRO A 197 -16.12 -9.04 -16.71
CA PRO A 197 -16.41 -10.46 -16.81
C PRO A 197 -15.24 -11.20 -16.14
N ALA A 198 -15.55 -12.18 -15.29
CA ALA A 198 -14.53 -13.04 -14.71
C ALA A 198 -13.67 -13.57 -15.87
N GLN A 199 -12.37 -13.29 -15.85
CA GLN A 199 -11.47 -13.96 -16.78
C GLN A 199 -11.63 -15.46 -16.52
N PRO A 200 -11.87 -16.30 -17.54
CA PRO A 200 -11.83 -17.74 -17.33
C PRO A 200 -10.43 -18.06 -16.82
N LEU A 201 -10.36 -18.69 -15.64
CA LEU A 201 -9.13 -19.31 -15.18
C LEU A 201 -8.70 -20.26 -16.30
N GLY A 202 -7.55 -19.97 -16.91
CA GLY A 202 -6.97 -20.81 -17.95
C GLY A 202 -6.93 -22.25 -17.47
N ARG A 203 -7.37 -23.15 -18.34
CA ARG A 203 -7.15 -24.59 -18.18
C ARG A 203 -5.67 -24.92 -18.27
#